data_AF-A0A840WHV7-F1
#
_entry.id   AF-A0A840WHV7-F1
#
_cell.length_a   1.000
_cell.length_b   1.000
_cell.length_c   1.000
_cell.angle_alpha   90.00
_cell.angle_beta   90.00
_cell.angle_gamma   90.00
#
_symmetry.space_group_name_H-M   'P 1'
#
loop_
_entity.id
_entity.type
_entity.pdbx_description
1 polymer ?
#
loop_
_entity_poly.entity_id
_entity_poly.type
_entity_poly.pdbx_seq_one_letter_code
_entity_poly.pdbx_strand_id
1 'polypeptide(L)' 'MSILLLILGIILIVSGVLGVLRGQLLWGIVAIVVGVILTPGGFVLGL' A
#
# COMPACT_ATOMS: atom_id res chain seq x y z
N MET A 1 -7.21 6.64 15.17
CA MET A 1 -6.24 5.59 14.77
C MET A 1 -6.57 4.99 13.40
N SER A 2 -7.81 4.55 13.15
CA SER A 2 -8.23 3.97 11.84
C SER A 2 -7.93 4.85 10.61
N ILE A 3 -8.33 6.12 10.63
CA ILE A 3 -8.10 7.05 9.50
C ILE A 3 -6.62 7.25 9.16
N LEU A 4 -5.73 7.25 10.16
CA LEU A 4 -4.29 7.43 9.94
C LEU A 4 -3.69 6.22 9.21
N LEU A 5 -4.09 5.00 9.56
CA LEU A 5 -3.65 3.78 8.89
C LEU A 5 -4.17 3.69 7.45
N LEU A 6 -5.38 4.19 7.21
CA LEU A 6 -5.98 4.26 5.88
C LEU A 6 -5.20 5.21 4.97
N ILE A 7 -4.88 6.41 5.47
CA ILE A 7 -4.02 7.37 4.77
C ILE A 7 -2.63 6.79 4.51
N LEU A 8 -2.03 6.16 5.53
CA LEU A 8 -0.71 5.54 5.41
C LEU A 8 -0.69 4.40 4.39
N GLY A 9 -1.71 3.56 4.38
CA GLY A 9 -1.88 2.48 3.42
C GLY A 9 -1.97 2.98 1.98
N ILE A 10 -2.75 4.03 1.73
CA ILE A 10 -2.85 4.68 0.41
C ILE A 10 -1.48 5.23 -0.02
N ILE A 11 -0.77 5.93 0.86
CA ILE A 11 0.56 6.49 0.56
C ILE A 11 1.54 5.38 0.21
N LEU A 12 1.56 4.29 0.97
CA LEU A 12 2.42 3.13 0.71
C LEU A 12 2.13 2.50 -0.65
N ILE A 13 0.85 2.29 -1.00
CA ILE A 13 0.46 1.76 -2.31
C ILE A 13 0.93 2.67 -3.44
N VAL A 14 0.67 3.98 -3.35
CA VAL A 14 1.09 4.96 -4.37
C VAL A 14 2.62 5.01 -4.48
N SER A 15 3.33 5.00 -3.35
CA SER A 15 4.79 4.98 -3.32
C SER A 15 5.36 3.71 -3.95
N GLY A 16 4.70 2.57 -3.73
CA GLY A 16 5.10 1.29 -4.27
C GLY A 16 4.92 1.23 -5.79
N VAL A 17 3.81 1.76 -6.31
CA VAL A 17 3.61 1.93 -7.75
C VAL A 17 4.69 2.83 -8.36
N LEU A 18 4.98 3.97 -7.74
CA LEU A 18 6.05 4.87 -8.19
C LEU A 18 7.44 4.21 -8.13
N GLY A 19 7.69 3.36 -7.13
CA GLY A 19 8.92 2.58 -6.99
C GLY A 19 9.10 1.57 -8.13
N VAL A 20 8.02 0.87 -8.49
CA VAL A 20 8.00 -0.04 -9.66
C VAL A 20 8.30 0.71 -10.95
N LEU A 21 7.66 1.87 -11.16
CA LEU A 21 7.88 2.70 -12.34
C LEU A 21 9.32 3.23 -12.46
N ARG A 22 10.02 3.36 -11.33
CA ARG A 22 11.43 3.78 -11.27
C ARG A 22 12.42 2.61 -11.42
N GLY A 23 11.94 1.40 -11.73
CA GLY A 23 12.77 0.20 -11.87
C GLY A 23 13.17 -0.45 -10.54
N GLN A 24 12.66 0.04 -9.40
CA GLN A 24 12.90 -0.54 -8.08
C GLN A 24 11.86 -1.62 -7.78
N LEU A 25 11.85 -2.68 -8.60
CA LEU A 25 10.81 -3.72 -8.57
C LEU A 25 10.60 -4.32 -7.16
N LEU A 26 11.68 -4.69 -6.47
CA LEU A 26 11.61 -5.26 -5.11
C LEU A 26 10.99 -4.29 -4.10
N TRP A 27 11.53 -3.07 -3.99
CA TRP A 27 11.04 -2.07 -3.03
C TRP A 27 9.61 -1.61 -3.33
N GLY A 28 9.28 -1.47 -4.61
CA GLY A 28 7.94 -1.11 -5.05
C GLY A 28 6.90 -2.16 -4.67
N ILE A 29 7.18 -3.44 -4.95
CA ILE A 29 6.30 -4.55 -4.58
C ILE A 29 6.15 -4.65 -3.05
N VAL A 30 7.24 -4.53 -2.30
CA VAL A 30 7.20 -4.55 -0.82
C VAL A 30 6.30 -3.43 -0.28
N ALA A 31 6.43 -2.20 -0.79
CA ALA A 31 5.60 -1.08 -0.36
C ALA A 31 4.11 -1.29 -0.70
N ILE A 32 3.79 -1.91 -1.84
CA ILE A 32 2.40 -2.27 -2.19
C ILE A 32 1.84 -3.29 -1.20
N VAL A 33 2.56 -4.39 -0.96
CA VAL A 33 2.11 -5.45 -0.04
C VAL A 33 1.88 -4.91 1.36
N VAL A 34 2.84 -4.13 1.88
CA VAL A 34 2.73 -3.50 3.20
C VAL A 34 1.56 -2.51 3.24
N GLY A 35 1.36 -1.71 2.18
CA GLY A 35 0.23 -0.78 2.08
C GLY A 35 -1.13 -1.47 2.11
N VAL A 36 -1.27 -2.62 1.44
CA VAL A 36 -2.51 -3.43 1.46
C VAL A 36 -2.79 -4.01 2.84
N ILE A 37 -1.77 -4.54 3.53
CA ILE A 37 -1.90 -5.10 4.89
C ILE A 37 -2.30 -4.01 5.90
N LEU A 38 -1.73 -2.81 5.75
CA LEU A 38 -1.95 -1.70 6.67
C LEU A 38 -3.26 -0.95 6.44
N THR A 39 -3.85 -1.03 5.24
CA THR A 39 -5.11 -0.34 4.92
C THR A 39 -6.27 -1.00 5.67
N PRO A 40 -6.89 -0.32 6.66
CA PRO A 40 -8.08 -0.83 7.33
C PRO A 40 -9.25 -0.73 6.35
N GLY A 41 -9.71 -1.88 5.85
CA GLY A 41 -10.80 -1.99 4.87
C GLY A 41 -10.42 -2.62 3.53
N GLY A 42 -9.12 -2.73 3.19
CA GLY A 42 -8.68 -3.28 1.89
C GLY A 42 -8.77 -4.81 1.80
N PHE A 43 -8.58 -5.52 2.91
CA PHE A 43 -8.70 -6.99 2.98
C PHE A 43 -10.15 -7.49 3.11
N VAL A 44 -11.14 -6.57 3.21
CA VAL A 44 -12.56 -6.86 3.47
C VAL A 44 -13.47 -6.38 2.33
N LEU A 45 -13.01 -6.42 1.07
CA LEU A 45 -13.91 -6.83 -0.01
C LEU A 45 -14.08 -8.35 0.05
N GLY A 46 -14.66 -8.80 1.18
CA GLY A 46 -15.50 -9.99 1.27
C GLY A 46 -16.95 -9.64 0.91
N LEU A 47 -17.10 -8.83 -0.14
CA LEU A 47 -18.30 -8.54 -0.92
C LEU A 47 -17.84 -8.35 -2.37
#